data_AF-A0A2G1Z3W6-F1
#
_entry.id   AF-A0A2G1Z3W6-F1
#
_cell.length_a   1.000
_cell.length_b   1.000
_cell.length_c   1.000
_cell.angle_alpha   90.00
_cell.angle_beta   90.00
_cell.angle_gamma   90.00
#
_symmetry.space_group_name_H-M   'P 1'
#
loop_
_entity.id
_entity.type
_entity.pdbx_description
1 polymer ?
#
loop_
_entity_poly.entity_id
_entity_poly.type
_entity_poly.pdbx_seq_one_letter_code
_entity_poly.pdbx_strand_id
1 'polypeptide(L)'
;MPKPDDEKKYWLDDPKNHDKIFYGVLVICTLIAIPDVLSLLNILYHKHIEFEMENIFEFYSLYGLVCYVGLVLIAKQLRKVLMRDEDYYD
;
A
#
# COMPACT_ATOMS: atom_id res chain seq x y z
N MET A 1 17.27 -33.90 -20.76
CA MET A 1 16.64 -32.60 -21.06
C MET A 1 15.23 -32.63 -20.49
N PRO A 2 14.90 -31.85 -19.45
CA PRO A 2 13.53 -31.74 -18.96
C PRO A 2 12.67 -31.05 -20.03
N LYS A 3 11.42 -31.50 -20.18
CA LYS A 3 10.49 -31.04 -21.23
C LYS A 3 10.10 -29.58 -21.00
N PRO A 4 9.85 -28.80 -22.07
CA PRO A 4 9.18 -27.52 -21.94
C PRO A 4 7.73 -27.78 -21.54
N ASP A 5 7.17 -26.88 -20.74
CA ASP A 5 5.74 -26.79 -20.44
C ASP A 5 5.25 -27.73 -19.33
N ASP A 6 5.67 -27.42 -18.12
CA ASP A 6 4.79 -27.50 -16.95
C ASP A 6 4.97 -26.20 -16.15
N GLU A 7 4.69 -25.07 -16.81
CA GLU A 7 4.65 -23.77 -16.14
C GLU A 7 3.59 -23.83 -15.04
N LYS A 8 4.04 -23.82 -13.78
CA LYS A 8 3.15 -23.81 -12.62
C LYS A 8 2.29 -22.57 -12.69
N LYS A 9 1.03 -22.73 -13.08
CA LYS A 9 0.06 -21.63 -13.12
C LYS A 9 -0.15 -21.10 -11.70
N TYR A 10 0.32 -19.88 -11.44
CA TYR A 10 0.18 -19.26 -10.14
C TYR A 10 -1.21 -18.64 -10.00
N TRP A 11 -1.73 -18.63 -8.77
CA TRP A 11 -3.05 -18.07 -8.48
C TRP A 11 -3.15 -16.57 -8.84
N LEU A 12 -2.02 -15.84 -8.83
CA LEU A 12 -1.95 -14.43 -9.19
C LEU A 12 -1.85 -14.16 -10.70
N ASP A 13 -1.69 -15.19 -11.53
CA ASP A 13 -1.62 -15.05 -13.00
C ASP A 13 -3.00 -14.82 -13.62
N ASP A 14 -4.09 -15.12 -12.88
CA ASP A 14 -5.44 -14.80 -13.32
C ASP A 14 -5.74 -13.32 -13.04
N PRO A 15 -6.01 -12.48 -14.07
CA PRO A 15 -6.30 -11.06 -13.88
C PRO A 15 -7.48 -10.81 -12.92
N LYS A 16 -8.41 -11.77 -12.81
CA LYS A 16 -9.54 -11.66 -11.87
C LYS A 16 -9.10 -11.67 -10.41
N ASN A 17 -7.96 -12.28 -10.09
CA ASN A 17 -7.47 -12.32 -8.71
C ASN A 17 -6.71 -11.05 -8.34
N HIS A 18 -6.04 -10.42 -9.31
CA HIS A 18 -5.46 -9.08 -9.13
C HIS A 18 -6.54 -8.04 -8.85
N ASP A 19 -7.64 -8.07 -9.63
CA ASP A 19 -8.78 -7.16 -9.41
C ASP A 19 -9.40 -7.35 -8.03
N LYS A 20 -9.57 -8.59 -7.56
CA LYS A 20 -10.08 -8.87 -6.20
C LYS A 20 -9.20 -8.29 -5.11
N ILE A 21 -7.87 -8.37 -5.26
CA ILE A 21 -6.92 -7.80 -4.29
C ILE A 21 -7.06 -6.28 -4.28
N PHE A 22 -7.11 -5.65 -5.47
CA PHE A 22 -7.31 -4.21 -5.59
C PHE A 22 -8.62 -3.74 -4.94
N TYR A 23 -9.74 -4.40 -5.26
CA TYR A 23 -11.03 -4.11 -4.63
C TYR A 23 -11.02 -4.38 -3.12
N GLY A 24 -10.33 -5.43 -2.66
CA GLY A 24 -10.18 -5.73 -1.24
C GLY A 24 -9.45 -4.62 -0.49
N VAL A 25 -8.35 -4.11 -1.06
CA VAL A 25 -7.62 -2.96 -0.51
C VAL A 25 -8.52 -1.71 -0.47
N LEU A 26 -9.26 -1.43 -1.56
CA LEU A 26 -10.21 -0.31 -1.59
C LEU A 26 -11.30 -0.41 -0.51
N VAL A 27 -11.86 -1.60 -0.32
CA VAL A 27 -12.87 -1.84 0.72
C VAL A 27 -12.28 -1.60 2.11
N ILE A 28 -11.09 -2.11 2.40
CA ILE A 28 -10.42 -1.90 3.69
C ILE A 28 -10.12 -0.42 3.92
N CYS A 29 -9.57 0.29 2.93
CA CYS A 29 -9.33 1.73 3.02
C CYS A 29 -10.63 2.50 3.30
N THR A 30 -11.72 2.15 2.62
CA THR A 30 -13.03 2.77 2.83
C THR A 30 -13.55 2.51 4.24
N LEU A 31 -13.44 1.27 4.72
CA LEU A 31 -13.86 0.89 6.08
C LEU A 31 -13.08 1.65 7.16
N ILE A 32 -11.77 1.83 6.96
CA ILE A 32 -10.91 2.58 7.89
C ILE A 32 -11.22 4.10 7.85
N ALA A 33 -11.70 4.64 6.72
CA ALA A 33 -12.09 6.04 6.60
C ALA A 33 -13.47 6.34 7.23
N ILE A 34 -14.35 5.35 7.39
CA ILE A 34 -15.70 5.54 7.95
C ILE A 34 -15.69 6.24 9.33
N PRO A 35 -14.88 5.84 10.33
CA PRO A 35 -14.80 6.52 11.62
C PRO A 35 -14.44 8.01 11.53
N ASP A 36 -13.49 8.38 10.65
CA ASP A 36 -13.09 9.78 10.41
C ASP A 36 -14.25 10.57 9.78
N VAL A 37 -14.96 9.98 8.80
CA VAL A 37 -16.15 10.57 8.18
C VAL A 37 -17.28 10.74 9.21
N LEU A 38 -17.47 9.76 10.10
CA LEU A 38 -18.48 9.79 11.16
C LEU A 38 -18.15 10.85 12.22
N SER A 39 -16.86 11.11 12.47
CA SER A 39 -16.37 12.19 13.33
C SER A 39 -16.68 13.56 12.73
N LEU A 40 -16.52 13.75 11.41
CA LEU A 40 -16.90 15.00 10.71
C LEU A 40 -18.39 15.30 10.84
N LEU A 41 -19.24 14.27 10.84
CA LEU A 41 -20.69 14.42 11.03
C LEU A 41 -21.07 14.74 12.49
N ASN A 42 -20.08 15.03 13.34
CA ASN A 42 -20.21 15.41 14.75
C ASN A 42 -20.91 14.36 15.61
N ILE A 43 -20.93 13.10 15.15
CA ILE A 43 -21.81 12.09 15.72
C ILE A 43 -21.24 11.35 16.91
N LEU A 44 -19.92 11.09 17.07
CA LEU A 44 -19.44 10.32 18.25
C LEU A 44 -17.91 10.16 18.39
N TYR A 45 -17.06 11.16 18.11
CA TYR A 45 -15.62 11.00 18.40
C TYR A 45 -14.90 12.31 18.69
N HIS A 46 -14.43 12.49 19.94
CA HIS A 46 -13.39 13.47 20.25
C HIS A 46 -12.04 12.85 19.89
N LYS A 47 -11.41 13.38 18.85
CA LYS A 47 -10.05 13.01 18.49
C LYS A 47 -9.14 13.46 19.64
N HIS A 48 -8.38 12.55 20.26
CA HIS A 48 -7.33 12.92 21.21
C HIS A 48 -6.11 13.35 20.40
N ILE A 49 -6.06 14.65 20.11
CA ILE A 49 -5.05 15.29 19.27
C ILE A 49 -3.90 15.74 20.19
N GLU A 50 -2.69 15.22 19.97
CA GLU A 50 -1.47 15.68 20.69
C GLU A 50 -0.75 16.79 19.90
N PHE A 51 -0.94 16.84 18.57
CA PHE A 51 -0.32 17.82 17.68
C PHE A 51 -1.36 18.49 16.76
N GLU A 52 -1.31 19.82 16.59
CA GLU A 52 -2.27 20.59 15.77
C GLU A 52 -2.47 20.04 14.34
N MET A 53 -1.43 19.40 13.78
CA MET A 53 -1.44 18.77 12.45
C MET A 53 -2.41 17.57 12.34
N GLU A 54 -2.70 16.89 13.45
CA GLU A 54 -3.61 15.74 13.48
C GLU A 54 -5.09 16.16 13.38
N ASN A 55 -5.37 17.47 13.47
CA ASN A 55 -6.71 18.04 13.26
C ASN A 55 -7.08 18.15 11.77
N ILE A 56 -6.16 17.82 10.86
CA ILE A 56 -6.47 17.72 9.44
C ILE A 56 -7.44 16.55 9.20
N PHE A 57 -8.48 16.80 8.40
CA PHE A 57 -9.44 15.78 7.99
C PHE A 57 -8.73 14.61 7.29
N GLU A 58 -9.03 13.37 7.70
CA GLU A 58 -8.40 12.13 7.20
C GLU A 58 -6.87 12.06 7.33
N PHE A 59 -6.25 12.84 8.23
CA PHE A 59 -4.79 12.91 8.38
C PHE A 59 -4.12 11.53 8.46
N TYR A 60 -4.60 10.63 9.33
CA TYR A 60 -3.94 9.33 9.55
C TYR A 60 -4.06 8.38 8.34
N SER A 61 -5.21 8.37 7.67
CA SER A 61 -5.42 7.55 6.48
C SER A 61 -4.56 8.04 5.32
N LEU A 62 -4.52 9.35 5.08
CA LEU A 62 -3.66 9.96 4.05
C LEU A 62 -2.18 9.80 4.39
N TYR A 63 -1.80 10.02 5.65
CA TYR A 63 -0.43 9.85 6.12
C TYR A 63 0.05 8.42 5.92
N GLY A 64 -0.73 7.42 6.33
CA GLY A 64 -0.40 6.00 6.13
C GLY A 64 -0.21 5.66 4.65
N LEU A 65 -1.13 6.12 3.78
CA LEU A 65 -1.04 5.92 2.33
C LEU A 65 0.23 6.55 1.75
N VAL A 66 0.48 7.83 2.06
CA VAL A 66 1.64 8.59 1.54
C VAL A 66 2.95 7.99 2.04
N CYS A 67 3.04 7.63 3.32
CA CYS A 67 4.21 6.97 3.90
C CYS A 67 4.48 5.62 3.22
N TYR A 68 3.45 4.81 2.97
CA TYR A 68 3.63 3.52 2.32
C TYR A 68 4.09 3.65 0.87
N VAL A 69 3.43 4.51 0.08
CA VAL A 69 3.83 4.80 -1.31
C VAL A 69 5.25 5.37 -1.34
N GLY A 70 5.55 6.31 -0.45
CA GLY A 70 6.88 6.91 -0.30
C GLY A 70 7.95 5.86 -0.01
N LEU A 71 7.70 4.93 0.91
CA LEU A 71 8.60 3.84 1.25
C LEU A 71 8.92 2.97 0.03
N VAL A 72 7.91 2.58 -0.75
CA VAL A 72 8.09 1.77 -1.97
C VAL A 72 8.91 2.53 -3.02
N LEU A 73 8.63 3.82 -3.23
CA LEU A 73 9.37 4.66 -4.17
C LEU A 73 10.83 4.84 -3.76
N ILE A 74 11.08 5.08 -2.47
CA ILE A 74 12.43 5.17 -1.91
C ILE A 74 13.17 3.85 -2.12
N ALA A 75 12.56 2.71 -1.80
CA ALA A 75 13.16 1.39 -2.02
C ALA A 75 13.51 1.16 -3.50
N LYS A 76 12.61 1.55 -4.42
CA LYS A 76 12.84 1.48 -5.86
C LYS A 76 14.01 2.37 -6.31
N GLN A 77 14.15 3.55 -5.72
CA GLN A 77 15.25 4.47 -6.06
C GLN A 77 16.58 4.01 -5.45
N LEU A 78 16.56 3.49 -4.22
CA LEU A 78 17.71 2.85 -3.57
C LEU A 78 18.24 1.68 -4.40
N ARG A 79 17.35 0.90 -5.02
CA ARG A 79 17.77 -0.18 -5.94
C ARG A 79 18.68 0.32 -7.05
N LYS A 80 18.46 1.52 -7.62
CA LYS A 80 19.36 2.05 -8.66
C LYS A 80 20.74 2.42 -8.15
N VAL A 81 20.85 2.81 -6.87
CA VAL A 81 22.11 3.19 -6.24
C VAL A 81 22.87 1.96 -5.74
N LEU A 82 22.15 0.95 -5.26
CA LEU A 82 22.72 -0.27 -4.67
C LEU A 82 22.93 -1.40 -5.68
N MET A 83 22.26 -1.36 -6.83
CA MET A 83 22.45 -2.37 -7.88
C MET A 83 23.86 -2.26 -8.43
N ARG A 84 24.60 -3.36 -8.30
CA ARG A 84 26.00 -3.49 -8.68
C ARG A 84 26.10 -4.27 -9.99
N ASP A 85 27.16 -4.00 -10.74
CA ASP A 85 27.43 -4.70 -12.00
C ASP A 85 27.51 -6.22 -11.79
N GLU A 86 27.00 -6.94 -12.78
CA GLU A 86 26.90 -8.41 -12.76
C GLU A 86 28.29 -9.07 -12.69
N ASP A 87 29.30 -8.43 -13.26
CA ASP A 87 30.69 -8.91 -13.34
C ASP A 87 31.54 -8.60 -12.09
N TYR A 88 30.96 -8.15 -10.98
CA TYR A 88 31.76 -7.69 -9.83
C TYR A 88 32.58 -8.78 -9.12
N TYR A 89 32.22 -10.06 -9.29
CA TYR A 89 32.93 -11.20 -8.69
C TYR A 89 33.53 -12.18 -9.70
N ASP A 90 33.40 -11.86 -10.99
CA ASP A 90 34.18 -12.52 -12.05
C ASP A 90 35.55 -11.84 -12.17
#